data_AF-A0A0M9EUB9-F1
#
_entry.id   AF-A0A0M9EUB9-F1
#
_cell.length_a   1.000
_cell.length_b   1.000
_cell.length_c   1.000
_cell.angle_alpha   90.00
_cell.angle_beta   90.00
_cell.angle_gamma   90.00
#
_symmetry.space_group_name_H-M   'P 1'
#
loop_
_entity.id
_entity.type
_entity.pdbx_description
1 polymer ?
#
loop_
_entity_poly.entity_id
_entity_poly.type
_entity_poly.pdbx_seq_one_letter_code
_entity_poly.pdbx_strand_id
1 'polypeptide(L)'
;MEDNHDDPKVTPDGDNGVISLSNSPDSSNGSDSNSPHVWLVGGGIASLAAAVFLIDDANVPGSHIHILKASSKAGGSMATFSKPSWDTGYRVSAIRKMSLTYHCLYGMLEKVPSETEGETLAARLRRFNQESKKLGASGSRLVRQVFDENGREKPEAVDVSTMGLSVKNQCDLMRVVLETGRVGRA
;
A
#
# COMPACT_ATOMS: atom_id res chain seq x y z
N MET A 1 -3.45 -35.89 -37.57
CA MET A 1 -4.36 -35.99 -36.42
C MET A 1 -4.06 -34.75 -35.60
N GLU A 2 -4.89 -33.74 -35.83
CA GLU A 2 -4.80 -32.42 -35.22
C GLU A 2 -5.36 -32.52 -33.80
N ASP A 3 -4.52 -32.32 -32.79
CA ASP A 3 -4.99 -32.06 -31.43
C ASP A 3 -5.06 -30.54 -31.26
N ASN A 4 -6.25 -29.99 -31.52
CA ASN A 4 -6.62 -28.61 -31.23
C ASN A 4 -6.81 -28.46 -29.72
N HIS A 5 -5.80 -27.96 -29.02
CA HIS A 5 -5.94 -27.41 -27.67
C HIS A 5 -6.23 -25.92 -27.81
N ASP A 6 -7.51 -25.55 -27.75
CA ASP A 6 -7.96 -24.15 -27.72
C ASP A 6 -7.57 -23.50 -26.39
N ASP A 7 -6.41 -22.85 -26.37
CA ASP A 7 -6.08 -21.88 -25.32
C ASP A 7 -7.05 -20.69 -25.39
N PRO A 8 -7.62 -20.22 -24.27
CA PRO A 8 -8.48 -19.04 -24.29
C PRO A 8 -7.67 -17.81 -24.71
N LYS A 9 -7.95 -17.31 -25.92
CA LYS A 9 -7.45 -16.04 -26.43
C LYS A 9 -7.88 -14.91 -25.51
N VAL A 10 -6.96 -14.42 -24.69
CA VAL A 10 -7.03 -13.09 -24.09
C VAL A 10 -6.85 -12.09 -25.24
N THR A 11 -7.96 -11.58 -25.75
CA THR A 11 -7.93 -10.44 -26.67
C THR A 11 -7.51 -9.19 -25.90
N PRO A 12 -6.54 -8.41 -26.40
CA PRO A 12 -6.15 -7.15 -25.77
C PRO A 12 -7.23 -6.13 -26.09
N ASP A 13 -8.20 -5.96 -25.19
CA ASP A 13 -9.00 -4.74 -25.21
C ASP A 13 -8.00 -3.57 -25.08
N GLY A 14 -7.94 -2.76 -26.13
CA GLY A 14 -7.00 -1.66 -26.26
C GLY A 14 -6.97 -0.84 -24.97
N ASP A 15 -5.75 -0.46 -24.54
CA ASP A 15 -5.44 0.24 -23.30
C ASP A 15 -6.09 1.65 -23.28
N ASN A 16 -7.41 1.70 -23.16
CA ASN A 16 -8.22 2.91 -23.08
C ASN A 16 -8.15 3.53 -21.68
N GLY A 17 -7.22 3.08 -20.83
CA GLY A 17 -7.06 3.55 -19.46
C GLY A 17 -8.18 3.13 -18.50
N VAL A 18 -9.12 2.27 -18.90
CA VAL A 18 -10.22 1.80 -18.05
C VAL A 18 -9.93 0.37 -17.56
N ILE A 19 -10.00 0.15 -16.26
CA ILE A 19 -10.00 -1.19 -15.66
C ILE A 19 -11.44 -1.53 -15.29
N SER A 20 -11.98 -2.56 -15.92
CA SER A 20 -13.30 -3.15 -15.59
C SER A 20 -13.09 -4.45 -14.84
N LEU A 21 -13.78 -4.65 -13.72
CA LEU A 21 -13.62 -5.85 -12.89
C LEU A 21 -14.68 -6.90 -13.27
N SER A 22 -14.36 -7.90 -14.08
CA SER A 22 -15.29 -9.02 -14.34
C SER A 22 -15.14 -10.11 -13.27
N ASN A 23 -16.25 -10.53 -12.65
CA ASN A 23 -16.26 -11.60 -11.64
C ASN A 23 -16.74 -12.93 -12.26
N SER A 24 -16.05 -14.06 -12.02
CA SER A 24 -16.56 -15.45 -12.18
C SER A 24 -15.56 -16.44 -11.52
N PRO A 25 -16.00 -17.50 -10.79
CA PRO A 25 -17.05 -18.45 -11.20
C PRO A 25 -18.21 -18.68 -10.21
N ASP A 26 -19.29 -19.25 -10.76
CA ASP A 26 -20.61 -19.63 -10.23
C ASP A 26 -20.85 -19.74 -8.71
N SER A 27 -21.81 -18.97 -8.18
CA SER A 27 -23.15 -19.50 -7.84
C SER A 27 -24.07 -18.45 -7.18
N SER A 28 -25.31 -18.42 -7.69
CA SER A 28 -26.56 -17.82 -7.16
C SER A 28 -26.81 -16.30 -7.30
N ASN A 29 -27.50 -16.00 -8.41
CA ASN A 29 -28.76 -15.25 -8.49
C ASN A 29 -28.83 -13.82 -7.91
N GLY A 30 -28.73 -12.87 -8.82
CA GLY A 30 -29.23 -11.51 -8.66
C GLY A 30 -28.58 -10.59 -9.67
N SER A 31 -28.95 -10.68 -10.94
CA SER A 31 -28.64 -9.59 -11.88
C SER A 31 -29.51 -8.40 -11.50
N ASP A 32 -29.11 -7.70 -10.44
CA ASP A 32 -29.62 -6.38 -10.09
C ASP A 32 -29.09 -5.42 -11.16
N SER A 33 -29.72 -5.46 -12.33
CA SER A 33 -29.60 -4.51 -13.44
C SER A 33 -29.83 -3.05 -13.00
N ASN A 34 -30.24 -2.84 -11.74
CA ASN A 34 -30.46 -1.55 -11.10
C ASN A 34 -29.29 -1.11 -10.20
N SER A 35 -28.21 -1.88 -10.09
CA SER A 35 -27.02 -1.49 -9.32
C SER A 35 -26.33 -0.29 -9.99
N PRO A 36 -25.95 0.78 -9.27
CA PRO A 36 -25.36 1.97 -9.86
C PRO A 36 -23.98 1.69 -10.46
N HIS A 37 -23.67 2.30 -11.61
CA HIS A 37 -22.31 2.34 -12.14
C HIS A 37 -21.44 3.34 -11.36
N VAL A 38 -20.27 2.89 -10.93
CA VAL A 38 -19.33 3.69 -10.14
C VAL A 38 -18.07 3.93 -10.93
N TRP A 39 -17.66 5.19 -11.03
CA TRP A 39 -16.46 5.62 -11.75
C TRP A 39 -15.43 6.17 -10.76
N LEU A 40 -14.26 5.55 -10.71
CA LEU A 40 -13.17 5.89 -9.80
C LEU A 40 -12.02 6.49 -10.60
N VAL A 41 -11.69 7.75 -10.31
CA VAL A 41 -10.60 8.46 -11.01
C VAL A 41 -9.27 8.22 -10.29
N GLY A 42 -8.33 7.61 -11.01
CA GLY A 42 -6.97 7.29 -10.57
C GLY A 42 -6.80 5.81 -10.23
N GLY A 43 -5.76 5.17 -10.77
CA GLY A 43 -5.44 3.76 -10.52
C GLY A 43 -4.59 3.51 -9.27
N GLY A 44 -4.73 4.32 -8.22
CA GLY A 44 -3.95 4.20 -6.98
C GLY A 44 -4.60 3.29 -5.92
N ILE A 45 -3.93 3.12 -4.78
CA ILE A 45 -4.44 2.31 -3.66
C ILE A 45 -5.78 2.81 -3.12
N ALA A 46 -6.07 4.11 -3.19
CA ALA A 46 -7.35 4.67 -2.74
C ALA A 46 -8.53 4.14 -3.56
N SER A 47 -8.44 4.21 -4.90
CA SER A 47 -9.49 3.70 -5.79
C SER A 47 -9.58 2.18 -5.76
N LEU A 48 -8.44 1.48 -5.64
CA LEU A 48 -8.44 0.03 -5.48
C LEU A 48 -9.09 -0.39 -4.15
N ALA A 49 -8.83 0.32 -3.06
CA ALA A 49 -9.48 0.09 -1.77
C ALA A 49 -10.99 0.36 -1.86
N ALA A 50 -11.40 1.47 -2.51
CA ALA A 50 -12.80 1.78 -2.73
C ALA A 50 -13.50 0.67 -3.52
N ALA A 51 -12.87 0.14 -4.57
CA ALA A 51 -13.43 -0.98 -5.33
C ALA A 51 -13.62 -2.24 -4.48
N VAL A 52 -12.66 -2.58 -3.60
CA VAL A 52 -12.79 -3.72 -2.68
C VAL A 52 -13.99 -3.53 -1.74
N PHE A 53 -14.15 -2.34 -1.14
CA PHE A 53 -15.29 -2.07 -0.27
C PHE A 53 -16.62 -2.01 -1.01
N LEU A 54 -16.65 -1.54 -2.26
CA LEU A 54 -17.86 -1.55 -3.09
C LEU A 54 -18.31 -2.97 -3.40
N ILE A 55 -17.38 -3.88 -3.70
CA ILE A 55 -17.69 -5.28 -3.97
C ILE A 55 -18.11 -5.99 -2.69
N ASP A 56 -17.36 -5.84 -1.61
CA ASP A 56 -17.53 -6.66 -0.41
C ASP A 56 -18.60 -6.12 0.56
N ASP A 57 -18.62 -4.81 0.82
CA ASP A 57 -19.56 -4.22 1.79
C ASP A 57 -20.85 -3.74 1.13
N ALA A 58 -20.77 -3.22 -0.10
CA ALA A 58 -21.92 -2.68 -0.83
C ALA A 58 -22.49 -3.64 -1.89
N ASN A 59 -21.90 -4.83 -2.05
CA ASN A 59 -22.33 -5.88 -2.99
C ASN A 59 -22.52 -5.37 -4.44
N VAL A 60 -21.72 -4.38 -4.85
CA VAL A 60 -21.78 -3.83 -6.21
C VAL A 60 -21.12 -4.83 -7.16
N PRO A 61 -21.79 -5.22 -8.28
CA PRO A 61 -21.18 -6.07 -9.28
C PRO A 61 -19.88 -5.44 -9.80
N GLY A 62 -18.80 -6.23 -9.89
CA GLY A 62 -17.53 -5.72 -10.39
C GLY A 62 -17.63 -5.08 -11.78
N SER A 63 -18.54 -5.59 -12.62
CA SER A 63 -18.81 -5.06 -13.97
C SER A 63 -19.34 -3.62 -13.97
N HIS A 64 -19.84 -3.14 -12.81
CA HIS A 64 -20.34 -1.79 -12.63
C HIS A 64 -19.28 -0.84 -12.05
N ILE A 65 -18.09 -1.33 -11.71
CA ILE A 65 -16.99 -0.54 -11.14
C ILE A 65 -15.95 -0.28 -12.23
N HIS A 66 -15.77 0.99 -12.57
CA HIS A 66 -14.86 1.45 -13.62
C HIS A 66 -13.74 2.28 -13.00
N ILE A 67 -12.48 1.84 -13.13
CA ILE A 67 -11.32 2.61 -12.65
C ILE A 67 -10.62 3.28 -13.84
N LEU A 68 -10.63 4.61 -13.85
CA LEU A 68 -10.00 5.44 -14.87
C LEU A 68 -8.55 5.75 -14.48
N LYS A 69 -7.57 5.35 -15.29
CA LYS A 69 -6.15 5.64 -15.10
C LYS A 69 -5.52 6.20 -16.38
N ALA A 70 -4.58 7.13 -16.21
CA ALA A 70 -3.77 7.64 -17.33
C ALA A 70 -2.54 6.76 -17.63
N SER A 71 -2.08 5.98 -16.65
CA SER A 71 -0.92 5.09 -16.77
C SER A 71 -1.32 3.74 -17.36
N SER A 72 -0.40 3.06 -18.04
CA SER A 72 -0.61 1.67 -18.52
C SER A 72 -0.75 0.68 -17.36
N LYS A 73 -0.12 0.94 -16.21
CA LYS A 73 -0.20 0.09 -15.00
C LYS A 73 -0.97 0.74 -13.87
N ALA A 74 -1.75 -0.07 -13.15
CA ALA A 74 -2.32 0.28 -11.85
C ALA A 74 -1.24 0.34 -10.75
N GLY A 75 -1.57 0.97 -9.64
CA GLY A 75 -0.73 1.13 -8.44
C GLY A 75 -0.41 2.58 -8.09
N GLY A 76 -0.47 3.51 -9.06
CA GLY A 76 -0.15 4.92 -8.83
C GLY A 76 1.25 5.09 -8.19
N SER A 77 1.32 5.70 -6.99
CA SER A 77 2.58 5.81 -6.23
C SER A 77 3.19 4.47 -5.82
N MET A 78 2.39 3.39 -5.79
CA MET A 78 2.82 2.03 -5.48
C MET A 78 3.06 1.18 -6.74
N ALA A 79 3.06 1.80 -7.93
CA ALA A 79 3.24 1.05 -9.17
C ALA A 79 4.63 0.41 -9.24
N THR A 80 4.67 -0.86 -9.62
CA THR A 80 5.91 -1.59 -9.87
C THR A 80 6.46 -1.23 -11.25
N PHE A 81 7.74 -0.86 -11.29
CA PHE A 81 8.42 -0.60 -12.54
C PHE A 81 8.75 -1.90 -13.30
N SER A 82 9.07 -1.79 -14.58
CA SER A 82 9.46 -2.94 -15.41
C SER A 82 10.56 -3.77 -14.75
N LYS A 83 10.63 -5.06 -15.09
CA LYS A 83 11.69 -5.96 -14.61
C LYS A 83 13.05 -5.26 -14.79
N PRO A 84 13.90 -5.25 -13.75
CA PRO A 84 15.21 -4.63 -13.83
C PRO A 84 16.02 -5.30 -14.94
N SER A 85 16.59 -4.53 -15.85
CA SER A 85 17.67 -4.99 -16.73
C SER A 85 19.01 -4.60 -16.12
N TRP A 86 20.09 -5.19 -16.64
CA TRP A 86 21.46 -4.83 -16.26
C TRP A 86 21.72 -3.31 -16.44
N ASP A 87 21.08 -2.68 -17.44
CA ASP A 87 21.17 -1.25 -17.70
C ASP A 87 20.38 -0.37 -16.73
N THR A 88 19.22 -0.84 -16.24
CA THR A 88 18.28 0.01 -15.50
C THR A 88 18.32 -0.18 -13.99
N GLY A 89 18.79 -1.34 -13.52
CA GLY A 89 18.79 -1.67 -12.10
C GLY A 89 17.39 -1.74 -11.47
N TYR A 90 17.34 -1.97 -10.16
CA TYR A 90 16.09 -1.97 -9.39
C TYR A 90 15.66 -0.54 -9.07
N ARG A 91 14.39 -0.21 -9.33
CA ARG A 91 13.79 1.07 -8.96
C ARG A 91 12.67 0.88 -7.93
N VAL A 92 12.81 1.55 -6.79
CA VAL A 92 11.79 1.60 -5.75
C VAL A 92 10.97 2.88 -5.92
N SER A 93 9.68 2.74 -6.23
CA SER A 93 8.78 3.88 -6.48
C SER A 93 8.43 4.66 -5.21
N ALA A 94 8.19 3.94 -4.12
CA ALA A 94 7.90 4.51 -2.83
C ALA A 94 8.22 3.48 -1.73
N ILE A 95 8.70 3.98 -0.60
CA ILE A 95 8.85 3.17 0.61
C ILE A 95 7.68 3.51 1.53
N ARG A 96 7.02 2.48 2.06
CA ARG A 96 5.90 2.63 3.00
C ARG A 96 6.22 1.89 4.28
N LYS A 97 6.08 2.59 5.40
CA LYS A 97 6.14 1.98 6.73
C LYS A 97 4.72 1.57 7.11
N MET A 98 4.51 0.28 7.27
CA MET A 98 3.23 -0.28 7.70
C MET A 98 3.29 -0.50 9.21
N SER A 99 2.38 0.13 9.94
CA SER A 99 2.19 -0.13 11.37
C SER A 99 1.02 -1.09 11.56
N LEU A 100 1.09 -1.97 12.56
CA LEU A 100 0.01 -2.89 12.92
C LEU A 100 -1.27 -2.17 13.40
N THR A 101 -1.19 -0.87 13.72
CA THR A 101 -2.33 -0.04 14.16
C THR A 101 -3.27 0.36 13.01
N TYR A 102 -2.92 0.09 11.75
CA TYR A 102 -3.73 0.48 10.59
C TYR A 102 -4.93 -0.45 10.38
N HIS A 103 -5.91 -0.38 11.28
CA HIS A 103 -7.06 -1.29 11.30
C HIS A 103 -7.86 -1.31 9.99
N CYS A 104 -8.17 -0.14 9.40
CA CYS A 104 -8.92 -0.08 8.15
C CYS A 104 -8.17 -0.76 6.99
N LEU A 105 -6.85 -0.57 6.94
CA LEU A 105 -6.00 -1.18 5.92
C LEU A 105 -5.91 -2.69 6.10
N TYR A 106 -5.69 -3.17 7.33
CA TYR A 106 -5.66 -4.60 7.60
C TYR A 106 -7.02 -5.26 7.36
N GLY A 107 -8.13 -4.60 7.70
CA GLY A 107 -9.48 -5.10 7.40
C GLY A 107 -9.73 -5.22 5.89
N MET A 108 -9.24 -4.29 5.08
CA MET A 108 -9.25 -4.44 3.62
C MET A 108 -8.36 -5.61 3.15
N LEU A 109 -7.14 -5.70 3.65
CA LEU A 109 -6.15 -6.70 3.22
C LEU A 109 -6.50 -8.14 3.66
N GLU A 110 -7.40 -8.31 4.62
CA GLU A 110 -7.96 -9.62 4.98
C GLU A 110 -8.91 -10.16 3.90
N LYS A 111 -9.52 -9.28 3.12
CA LYS A 111 -10.41 -9.63 1.99
C LYS A 111 -9.64 -9.95 0.71
N VAL A 112 -8.35 -9.58 0.66
CA VAL A 112 -7.50 -9.75 -0.53
C VAL A 112 -6.67 -11.04 -0.40
N PRO A 113 -6.74 -11.97 -1.37
CA PRO A 113 -5.91 -13.17 -1.35
C PRO A 113 -4.43 -12.83 -1.56
N SER A 114 -3.56 -13.62 -0.93
CA SER A 114 -2.11 -13.64 -1.17
C SER A 114 -1.78 -14.49 -2.40
N GLU A 115 -0.53 -14.44 -2.85
CA GLU A 115 0.02 -15.37 -3.85
C GLU A 115 0.09 -16.81 -3.32
N THR A 116 0.10 -17.00 -2.00
CA THR A 116 0.07 -18.30 -1.35
C THR A 116 -1.39 -18.74 -1.15
N GLU A 117 -1.71 -19.94 -1.61
CA GLU A 117 -3.06 -20.51 -1.55
C GLU A 117 -3.58 -20.56 -0.10
N GLY A 118 -4.82 -20.10 0.10
CA GLY A 118 -5.48 -20.06 1.41
C GLY A 118 -4.95 -18.99 2.38
N GLU A 119 -3.95 -18.19 2.00
CA GLU A 119 -3.43 -17.10 2.82
C GLU A 119 -3.98 -15.75 2.34
N THR A 120 -4.38 -14.87 3.28
CA THR A 120 -4.75 -13.49 2.97
C THR A 120 -3.52 -12.59 2.97
N LEU A 121 -3.57 -11.49 2.23
CA LEU A 121 -2.45 -10.54 2.18
C LEU A 121 -2.15 -9.94 3.57
N ALA A 122 -3.17 -9.73 4.40
CA ALA A 122 -3.01 -9.35 5.80
C ALA A 122 -2.24 -10.39 6.63
N ALA A 123 -2.56 -11.68 6.49
CA ALA A 123 -1.86 -12.75 7.20
C ALA A 123 -0.38 -12.81 6.81
N ARG A 124 -0.09 -12.71 5.51
CA ARG A 124 1.29 -12.64 4.99
C ARG A 124 2.07 -11.48 5.60
N LEU A 125 1.49 -10.29 5.61
CA LEU A 125 2.15 -9.09 6.18
C LEU A 125 2.37 -9.21 7.69
N ARG A 126 1.42 -9.80 8.43
CA ARG A 126 1.57 -10.05 9.87
C ARG A 126 2.71 -11.02 10.14
N ARG A 127 2.78 -12.13 9.41
CA ARG A 127 3.88 -13.10 9.49
C ARG A 127 5.23 -12.43 9.21
N PHE A 128 5.34 -11.72 8.09
CA PHE A 128 6.57 -11.00 7.72
C PHE A 128 7.00 -10.00 8.80
N ASN A 129 6.06 -9.24 9.36
CA ASN A 129 6.35 -8.29 10.43
C ASN A 129 6.78 -8.98 11.72
N GLN A 130 6.21 -10.12 12.07
CA GLN A 130 6.59 -10.90 13.25
C GLN A 130 8.01 -11.46 13.12
N GLU A 131 8.37 -12.00 11.96
CA GLU A 131 9.72 -12.47 11.65
C GLU A 131 10.73 -11.32 11.68
N SER A 132 10.34 -10.16 11.12
CA SER A 132 11.18 -8.98 11.02
C SER A 132 11.32 -8.17 12.31
N LYS A 133 10.55 -8.47 13.38
CA LYS A 133 10.72 -7.81 14.70
C LYS A 133 12.16 -7.93 15.22
N LYS A 134 12.90 -8.96 14.81
CA LYS A 134 14.31 -9.16 15.15
C LYS A 134 15.26 -8.11 14.53
N LEU A 135 14.84 -7.43 13.45
CA LEU A 135 15.64 -6.38 12.77
C LEU A 135 15.37 -4.96 13.29
N GLY A 136 14.43 -4.78 14.24
CA GLY A 136 13.95 -3.46 14.67
C GLY A 136 14.92 -2.62 15.50
N ALA A 137 15.99 -3.23 16.04
CA ALA A 137 17.04 -2.52 16.76
C ALA A 137 18.02 -1.90 15.76
N SER A 138 17.76 -0.65 15.36
CA SER A 138 18.69 0.11 14.52
C SER A 138 19.89 0.53 15.36
N GLY A 139 21.01 -0.19 15.22
CA GLY A 139 22.25 0.11 15.94
C GLY A 139 22.91 1.44 15.55
N SER A 140 22.44 2.09 14.47
CA SER A 140 22.97 3.35 13.94
C SER A 140 21.86 4.23 13.38
N ARG A 141 20.79 4.42 14.16
CA ARG A 141 19.61 5.22 13.73
C ARG A 141 19.96 6.66 13.41
N LEU A 142 20.85 7.26 14.19
CA LEU A 142 21.40 8.59 13.97
C LEU A 142 22.92 8.49 13.94
N VAL A 143 23.53 9.10 12.93
CA VAL A 143 24.98 9.19 12.78
C VAL A 143 25.33 10.67 12.64
N ARG A 144 26.33 11.12 13.36
CA ARG A 144 26.86 12.49 13.32
C ARG A 144 28.30 12.46 12.82
N GLN A 145 28.71 13.50 12.10
CA GLN A 145 30.12 13.73 11.79
C GLN A 145 30.81 14.37 13.00
N VAL A 146 31.93 13.77 13.42
CA VAL A 146 32.79 14.26 14.50
C VAL A 146 34.22 14.33 13.96
N PHE A 147 35.01 15.28 14.44
CA PHE A 147 36.42 15.39 14.09
C PHE A 147 37.28 14.65 15.10
N ASP A 148 38.16 13.78 14.62
CA ASP A 148 39.19 13.14 15.45
C ASP A 148 40.23 14.19 15.92
N GLU A 149 41.04 13.84 16.92
CA GLU A 149 42.14 14.67 17.44
C GLU A 149 43.13 15.13 16.35
N ASN A 150 43.18 14.40 15.22
CA ASN A 150 44.01 14.69 14.06
C ASN A 150 43.28 15.54 12.98
N GLY A 151 42.10 16.09 13.27
CA GLY A 151 41.31 16.92 12.36
C GLY A 151 40.63 16.16 11.21
N ARG A 152 40.49 14.84 11.31
CA ARG A 152 39.83 14.00 10.29
C ARG A 152 38.35 13.79 10.62
N GLU A 153 37.50 13.83 9.60
CA GLU A 153 36.07 13.54 9.76
C GLU A 153 35.82 12.05 9.98
N LYS A 154 35.06 11.72 11.03
CA LYS A 154 34.65 10.36 11.37
C LYS A 154 33.14 10.31 11.66
N PRO A 155 32.42 9.32 11.13
CA PRO A 155 31.03 9.08 11.51
C PRO A 155 30.94 8.42 12.88
N GLU A 156 30.16 9.01 13.78
CA GLU A 156 29.87 8.48 15.12
C GLU A 156 28.36 8.23 15.27
N ALA A 157 28.01 7.05 15.76
CA ALA A 157 26.62 6.73 16.10
C ALA A 157 26.21 7.52 17.33
N VAL A 158 25.13 8.29 17.20
CA VAL A 158 24.60 9.10 18.31
C VAL A 158 23.74 8.21 19.20
N ASP A 159 23.89 8.35 20.52
CA ASP A 159 23.00 7.69 21.46
C ASP A 159 21.56 8.21 21.28
N VAL A 160 20.65 7.27 21.04
CA VAL A 160 19.21 7.50 20.83
C VAL A 160 18.36 6.82 21.90
N SER A 161 18.96 6.47 23.05
CA SER A 161 18.26 5.89 24.21
C SER A 161 17.16 6.82 24.75
N THR A 162 17.34 8.13 24.61
CA THR A 162 16.38 9.17 25.00
C THR A 162 16.09 10.12 23.83
N MET A 163 14.96 10.85 23.89
CA MET A 163 14.64 11.86 22.87
C MET A 163 15.49 13.14 22.97
N GLY A 164 16.25 13.35 24.05
CA GLY A 164 17.07 14.55 24.24
C GLY A 164 16.29 15.87 24.35
N LEU A 165 15.01 15.83 24.72
CA LEU A 165 14.16 17.03 24.80
C LEU A 165 14.42 17.82 26.08
N SER A 166 14.66 19.13 25.96
CA SER A 166 14.70 20.06 27.10
C SER A 166 13.30 20.21 27.74
N VAL A 167 13.24 20.65 28.99
CA VAL A 167 11.95 20.91 29.70
C VAL A 167 11.06 21.85 28.90
N LYS A 168 11.64 22.89 28.29
CA LYS A 168 10.92 23.80 27.40
C LYS A 168 10.29 23.05 26.22
N ASN A 169 11.07 22.23 25.51
CA ASN A 169 10.57 21.47 24.36
C ASN A 169 9.49 20.46 24.75
N GLN A 170 9.58 19.89 25.96
CA GLN A 170 8.56 18.99 26.49
C GLN A 170 7.25 19.73 26.77
N CYS A 171 7.32 20.91 27.40
CA CYS A 171 6.14 21.76 27.62
C CYS A 171 5.52 22.23 26.29
N ASP A 172 6.34 22.60 25.31
CA ASP A 172 5.87 23.01 23.98
C ASP A 172 5.19 21.85 23.25
N LEU A 173 5.78 20.65 23.28
CA LEU A 173 5.17 19.45 22.71
C LEU A 173 3.84 19.13 23.41
N MET A 174 3.80 19.22 24.74
CA MET A 174 2.58 19.00 25.51
C MET A 174 1.50 20.04 25.18
N ARG A 175 1.89 21.30 24.97
CA ARG A 175 0.98 22.35 24.50
C ARG A 175 0.37 22.00 23.15
N VAL A 176 1.18 21.58 22.17
CA VAL A 176 0.69 21.18 20.84
C VAL A 176 -0.34 20.05 20.95
N VAL A 177 -0.04 19.02 21.75
CA VAL A 177 -0.95 17.87 21.96
C VAL A 177 -2.28 18.30 22.61
N LEU A 178 -2.25 19.27 23.52
CA LEU A 178 -3.45 19.75 24.23
C LEU A 178 -4.25 20.80 23.44
N GLU A 179 -3.62 21.53 22.52
CA GLU A 179 -4.27 22.61 21.75
C GLU A 179 -5.04 22.13 20.52
N THR A 180 -4.82 20.89 20.05
CA THR A 180 -5.40 20.33 18.82
C THR A 180 -6.92 20.08 18.81
N GLY A 181 -7.69 20.72 19.70
CA GLY A 181 -9.16 20.66 19.73
C GLY A 181 -9.89 22.01 19.73
N ARG A 182 -9.18 23.16 19.64
CA ARG A 182 -9.79 24.50 19.73
C ARG A 182 -10.07 25.20 18.39
N VAL A 183 -9.68 24.62 17.26
CA VAL A 183 -10.05 25.14 15.92
C VAL A 183 -11.35 24.47 15.49
N GLY A 184 -12.49 25.10 15.74
CA GLY A 184 -13.80 24.59 15.27
C GLY A 184 -15.03 24.90 16.12
N ARG A 185 -14.97 25.85 17.06
CA ARG A 185 -16.18 26.46 17.65
C ARG A 185 -16.12 27.96 17.43
N ALA A 186 -16.60 28.39 16.27
CA ALA A 186 -17.06 29.74 15.99
C ALA A 186 -18.52 29.62 15.55
#